data_AF-A0A935ZL17-F1
#
_entry.id   AF-A0A935ZL17-F1
#
_cell.length_a   1.000
_cell.length_b   1.000
_cell.length_c   1.000
_cell.angle_alpha   90.00
_cell.angle_beta   90.00
_cell.angle_gamma   90.00
#
_symmetry.space_group_name_H-M   'P 1'
#
loop_
_entity.id
_entity.type
_entity.pdbx_description
1 polymer ?
#
loop_
_entity_poly.entity_id
_entity_poly.type
_entity_poly.pdbx_seq_one_letter_code
_entity_poly.pdbx_strand_id
1 'polypeptide(L)'
;MILDPSIALALALLAPHRPGDELAPGLRWCALQVELGVALELQWRGGDVVVELIPRDGVRQHRIVTASFGIAHRDGTLPEPDALAACELVAAIVRVNEAHALVQRPHHDAAAPRVRAVTGLRALVPDRSGEAYALSPYRGCGIGCRFCYAQSQTQPWRRWLQGDAVPWGSWVDARQDLPALLHDELRRLPPRPIKLCPIVSDPYQPIERRLRLTRRCVEMIRDAPMPWPTLVLTRSHAILDDLALWASLPAAWIGVSLPTHDDGVRAHFEPRAASVSQRLEILERARAAGLRTFAVVQPLLPGDVEVLAEALARRTDAVAVGTLDGEEDAGPLFDSAGDAEARTAAWQRARADQLREALRRRGIALWQGELPPGLRR
;
A
#
# COMPACT_ATOMS: atom_id res chain seq x y z
N MET A 1 -7.64 -1.49 22.78
CA MET A 1 -7.34 -1.04 21.40
C MET A 1 -8.46 -0.12 20.97
N ILE A 2 -8.19 0.88 20.15
CA ILE A 2 -9.24 1.74 19.59
C ILE A 2 -9.58 1.24 18.18
N LEU A 3 -10.85 1.31 17.80
CA LEU A 3 -11.23 1.15 16.40
C LEU A 3 -10.46 2.19 15.58
N ASP A 4 -9.97 1.81 14.39
CA ASP A 4 -9.30 2.77 13.51
C ASP A 4 -10.19 4.01 13.35
N PRO A 5 -9.70 5.23 13.65
CA PRO A 5 -10.54 6.41 13.60
C PRO A 5 -11.14 6.70 12.22
N SER A 6 -10.49 6.26 11.13
CA SER A 6 -11.07 6.33 9.79
C SER A 6 -12.28 5.40 9.64
N ILE A 7 -12.25 4.22 10.27
CA ILE A 7 -13.38 3.29 10.29
C ILE A 7 -14.52 3.86 11.13
N ALA A 8 -14.22 4.31 12.35
CA ALA A 8 -15.22 4.89 13.24
C ALA A 8 -15.95 6.07 12.58
N LEU A 9 -15.19 6.95 11.92
CA LEU A 9 -15.77 8.06 11.16
C LEU A 9 -16.62 7.56 9.99
N ALA A 10 -16.13 6.62 9.17
CA ALA A 10 -16.89 6.11 8.03
C ALA A 10 -18.24 5.50 8.48
N LEU A 11 -18.24 4.72 9.55
CA LEU A 11 -19.46 4.15 10.13
C LEU A 11 -20.42 5.23 10.68
N ALA A 12 -19.90 6.34 11.19
CA ALA A 12 -20.71 7.46 11.65
C ALA A 12 -21.28 8.28 10.47
N LEU A 13 -20.49 8.51 9.42
CA LEU A 13 -20.92 9.23 8.22
C LEU A 13 -22.02 8.48 7.44
N LEU A 14 -21.99 7.14 7.48
CA LEU A 14 -22.94 6.29 6.76
C LEU A 14 -24.05 5.73 7.67
N ALA A 15 -24.19 6.23 8.90
CA ALA A 15 -25.22 5.77 9.83
C ALA A 15 -26.65 5.96 9.25
N PRO A 16 -27.60 5.04 9.54
CA PRO A 16 -27.47 3.85 10.38
C PRO A 16 -26.82 2.65 9.67
N HIS A 17 -26.49 2.74 8.38
CA HIS A 17 -26.02 1.64 7.57
C HIS A 17 -24.65 1.10 8.03
N ARG A 18 -24.41 -0.18 7.72
CA ARG A 18 -23.17 -0.92 7.96
C ARG A 18 -22.76 -1.69 6.70
N PRO A 19 -21.48 -2.11 6.59
CA PRO A 19 -21.10 -3.09 5.57
C PRO A 19 -22.01 -4.32 5.65
N GLY A 20 -22.66 -4.66 4.55
CA GLY A 20 -23.70 -5.67 4.43
C GLY A 20 -25.10 -5.09 4.14
N ASP A 21 -25.35 -3.82 4.43
CA ASP A 21 -26.65 -3.18 4.23
C ASP A 21 -26.82 -2.59 2.83
N GLU A 22 -28.06 -2.27 2.47
CA GLU A 22 -28.36 -1.44 1.31
C GLU A 22 -28.39 0.04 1.71
N LEU A 23 -27.66 0.88 0.98
CA LEU A 23 -27.65 2.35 1.15
C LEU A 23 -28.85 3.01 0.47
N ALA A 24 -29.31 2.38 -0.61
CA ALA A 24 -30.49 2.74 -1.39
C ALA A 24 -31.00 1.47 -2.10
N PRO A 25 -32.22 1.45 -2.66
CA PRO A 25 -32.77 0.25 -3.29
C PRO A 25 -31.80 -0.42 -4.28
N GLY A 26 -31.32 -1.62 -3.91
CA GLY A 26 -30.36 -2.42 -4.67
C GLY A 26 -28.90 -1.96 -4.63
N LEU A 27 -28.58 -0.79 -4.08
CA LEU A 27 -27.21 -0.30 -3.89
C LEU A 27 -26.68 -0.83 -2.55
N ARG A 28 -25.92 -1.92 -2.61
CA ARG A 28 -25.39 -2.62 -1.43
C ARG A 28 -24.00 -2.12 -1.05
N TRP A 29 -23.78 -1.86 0.23
CA TRP A 29 -22.45 -1.61 0.78
C TRP A 29 -21.79 -2.94 1.13
N CYS A 30 -20.79 -3.35 0.35
CA CYS A 30 -20.15 -4.67 0.49
C CYS A 30 -19.01 -4.64 1.52
N ALA A 31 -18.14 -3.64 1.44
CA ALA A 31 -16.99 -3.54 2.33
C ALA A 31 -16.47 -2.11 2.49
N LEU A 32 -15.60 -1.92 3.48
CA LEU A 32 -14.92 -0.66 3.77
C LEU A 32 -13.41 -0.89 3.74
N GLN A 33 -12.71 -0.05 2.96
CA GLN A 33 -11.25 0.04 2.92
C GLN A 33 -10.81 1.35 3.57
N VAL A 34 -9.74 1.32 4.36
CA VAL A 34 -9.20 2.49 5.08
C VAL A 34 -7.68 2.64 4.97
N GLU A 35 -7.03 1.74 4.24
CA GLU A 35 -5.59 1.63 4.08
C GLU A 35 -5.03 2.85 3.33
N LEU A 36 -5.69 3.26 2.24
CA LEU A 36 -5.33 4.42 1.40
C LEU A 36 -6.34 5.59 1.54
N GLY A 37 -7.17 5.58 2.58
CA GLY A 37 -8.28 6.51 2.77
C GLY A 37 -9.62 5.79 2.87
N VAL A 38 -10.70 6.52 3.16
CA VAL A 38 -12.04 5.93 3.36
C VAL A 38 -12.69 5.63 2.01
N ALA A 39 -12.76 4.35 1.65
CA ALA A 39 -13.35 3.89 0.41
C ALA A 39 -14.40 2.78 0.66
N LEU A 40 -15.58 2.95 0.07
CA LEU A 40 -16.72 2.06 0.15
C LEU A 40 -16.75 1.18 -1.09
N GLU A 41 -16.65 -0.14 -0.91
CA GLU A 41 -16.94 -1.10 -1.99
C GLU A 41 -18.45 -1.28 -2.08
N LEU A 42 -19.05 -0.89 -3.21
CA LEU A 42 -20.49 -0.95 -3.44
C LEU A 42 -20.82 -1.88 -4.60
N GLN A 43 -21.99 -2.49 -4.56
CA GLN A 43 -22.58 -3.25 -5.67
C GLN A 43 -23.94 -2.69 -6.04
N TRP A 44 -24.18 -2.51 -7.34
CA TRP A 44 -25.46 -2.04 -7.85
C TRP A 44 -25.71 -2.53 -9.26
N ARG A 45 -26.96 -2.91 -9.58
CA ARG A 45 -27.39 -3.28 -10.94
C ARG A 45 -26.50 -4.33 -11.64
N GLY A 46 -25.93 -5.25 -10.86
CA GLY A 46 -25.05 -6.32 -11.36
C GLY A 46 -23.59 -5.89 -11.61
N GLY A 47 -23.23 -4.64 -11.33
CA GLY A 47 -21.85 -4.14 -11.34
C GLY A 47 -21.37 -3.74 -9.94
N ASP A 48 -20.09 -3.43 -9.87
CA ASP A 48 -19.38 -2.96 -8.67
C ASP A 48 -18.74 -1.59 -8.90
N VAL A 49 -18.57 -0.83 -7.82
CA VAL A 49 -17.91 0.48 -7.83
C VAL A 49 -17.27 0.75 -6.48
N VAL A 50 -16.10 1.39 -6.46
CA VAL A 50 -15.50 1.89 -5.22
C VAL A 50 -15.78 3.40 -5.12
N VAL A 51 -16.47 3.82 -4.06
CA VAL A 51 -16.75 5.24 -3.77
C VAL A 51 -15.84 5.72 -2.66
N GLU A 52 -15.05 6.75 -2.92
CA GLU A 52 -14.08 7.32 -1.98
C GLU A 52 -14.60 8.61 -1.36
N LEU A 53 -14.36 8.74 -0.05
CA LEU A 53 -14.47 10.00 0.67
C LEU A 53 -13.08 10.62 0.76
N ILE A 54 -12.96 11.90 0.42
CA ILE A 54 -11.68 12.61 0.38
C ILE A 54 -11.86 13.90 1.20
N PRO A 55 -11.12 14.10 2.30
CA PRO A 55 -11.22 15.34 3.07
C PRO A 55 -10.94 16.55 2.19
N ARG A 56 -11.79 17.58 2.25
CA ARG A 56 -11.59 18.80 1.46
C ARG A 56 -10.39 19.57 1.98
N ASP A 57 -9.45 19.86 1.10
CA ASP A 57 -8.25 20.68 1.36
C ASP A 57 -8.32 22.06 0.68
N GLY A 58 -9.41 22.35 -0.04
CA GLY A 58 -9.60 23.61 -0.78
C GLY A 58 -8.82 23.71 -2.09
N VAL A 59 -7.97 22.73 -2.39
CA VAL A 59 -7.12 22.71 -3.60
C VAL A 59 -7.69 21.74 -4.63
N ARG A 60 -8.07 20.52 -4.21
CA ARG A 60 -8.62 19.51 -5.11
C ARG A 60 -10.08 19.83 -5.47
N GLN A 61 -10.36 19.87 -6.77
CA GLN A 61 -11.73 20.02 -7.26
C GLN A 61 -12.39 18.65 -7.42
N HIS A 62 -13.58 18.50 -6.83
CA HIS A 62 -14.39 17.30 -6.95
C HIS A 62 -15.74 17.67 -7.53
N ARG A 63 -16.25 16.82 -8.43
CA ARG A 63 -17.58 17.01 -9.04
C ARG A 63 -18.70 16.91 -8.00
N ILE A 64 -18.57 15.97 -7.07
CA ILE A 64 -19.54 15.73 -6.00
C ILE A 64 -18.86 16.09 -4.68
N VAL A 65 -19.51 16.96 -3.91
CA VAL A 65 -18.99 17.47 -2.64
C VAL A 65 -20.07 17.52 -1.57
N THR A 66 -19.61 17.42 -0.33
CA THR A 66 -20.34 17.75 0.91
C THR A 66 -19.65 18.95 1.57
N ALA A 67 -20.09 19.36 2.76
CA ALA A 67 -19.42 20.46 3.45
C ALA A 67 -17.93 20.11 3.72
N SER A 68 -17.65 18.84 4.05
CA SER A 68 -16.33 18.42 4.54
C SER A 68 -15.56 17.47 3.61
N PHE A 69 -16.24 16.81 2.66
CA PHE A 69 -15.64 15.78 1.81
C PHE A 69 -15.92 16.00 0.32
N GLY A 70 -14.89 15.80 -0.51
CA GLY A 70 -15.06 15.43 -1.91
C GLY A 70 -15.41 13.95 -2.02
N ILE A 71 -16.25 13.62 -3.00
CA ILE A 71 -16.69 12.25 -3.25
C ILE A 71 -16.41 11.92 -4.71
N ALA A 72 -15.72 10.81 -4.92
CA ALA A 72 -15.34 10.32 -6.24
C ALA A 72 -15.52 8.81 -6.30
N HIS A 73 -15.64 8.27 -7.51
CA HIS A 73 -15.56 6.83 -7.72
C HIS A 73 -14.24 6.47 -8.40
N ARG A 74 -13.81 5.23 -8.21
CA ARG A 74 -12.74 4.59 -8.95
C ARG A 74 -13.03 3.10 -9.07
N ASP A 75 -12.35 2.46 -10.02
CA ASP A 75 -12.38 1.02 -10.22
C ASP A 75 -13.83 0.45 -10.38
N GLY A 76 -13.93 -0.83 -10.75
CA GLY A 76 -15.22 -1.51 -10.88
C GLY A 76 -15.81 -1.52 -12.30
N THR A 77 -16.92 -2.23 -12.42
CA THR A 77 -17.60 -2.56 -13.69
C THR A 77 -18.87 -1.75 -13.92
N LEU A 78 -19.28 -0.94 -12.94
CA LEU A 78 -20.48 -0.12 -13.03
C LEU A 78 -20.30 1.00 -14.08
N PRO A 79 -21.26 1.20 -15.01
CA PRO A 79 -21.15 2.27 -16.00
C PRO A 79 -21.05 3.66 -15.37
N GLU A 80 -20.30 4.57 -16.01
CA GLU A 80 -20.03 5.93 -15.49
C GLU A 80 -21.28 6.67 -14.95
N PRO A 81 -22.45 6.69 -15.63
CA PRO A 81 -23.63 7.37 -15.09
C PRO A 81 -24.13 6.77 -13.77
N ASP A 82 -24.03 5.44 -13.63
CA ASP A 82 -24.48 4.70 -12.45
C ASP A 82 -23.46 4.81 -11.30
N ALA A 83 -22.16 4.85 -11.62
CA ALA A 83 -21.10 5.14 -10.66
C ALA A 83 -21.24 6.55 -10.07
N LEU A 84 -21.53 7.55 -10.90
CA LEU A 84 -21.82 8.92 -10.44
C LEU A 84 -23.09 8.99 -9.60
N ALA A 85 -24.14 8.26 -9.98
CA ALA A 85 -25.36 8.18 -9.19
C ALA A 85 -25.12 7.52 -7.81
N ALA A 86 -24.27 6.48 -7.75
CA ALA A 86 -23.86 5.88 -6.48
C ALA A 86 -23.11 6.90 -5.59
N CYS A 87 -22.20 7.70 -6.17
CA CYS A 87 -21.54 8.79 -5.45
C CYS A 87 -22.52 9.83 -4.89
N GLU A 88 -23.53 10.25 -5.66
CA GLU A 88 -24.54 11.19 -5.17
C GLU A 88 -25.40 10.62 -4.04
N LEU A 89 -25.74 9.32 -4.10
CA LEU A 89 -26.47 8.64 -3.03
C LEU A 89 -25.64 8.58 -1.74
N VAL A 90 -24.36 8.21 -1.84
CA VAL A 90 -23.42 8.29 -0.71
C VAL A 90 -23.32 9.72 -0.19
N ALA A 91 -23.20 10.71 -1.08
CA ALA A 91 -23.13 12.12 -0.69
C ALA A 91 -24.38 12.59 0.07
N ALA A 92 -25.57 12.16 -0.34
CA ALA A 92 -26.81 12.48 0.35
C ALA A 92 -26.81 11.96 1.80
N ILE A 93 -26.38 10.72 2.02
CA ILE A 93 -26.25 10.13 3.37
C ILE A 93 -25.21 10.90 4.19
N VAL A 94 -24.04 11.16 3.61
CA VAL A 94 -22.95 11.90 4.26
C VAL A 94 -23.40 13.31 4.67
N ARG A 95 -24.13 14.04 3.82
CA ARG A 95 -24.63 15.40 4.13
C ARG A 95 -25.54 15.43 5.36
N VAL A 96 -26.33 14.37 5.59
CA VAL A 96 -27.20 14.27 6.77
C VAL A 96 -26.38 14.05 8.05
N ASN A 97 -25.34 13.22 7.95
CA ASN A 97 -24.61 12.75 9.12
C ASN A 97 -23.34 13.55 9.43
N GLU A 98 -22.77 14.29 8.47
CA GLU A 98 -21.43 14.87 8.62
C GLU A 98 -21.33 15.81 9.82
N ALA A 99 -22.33 16.66 10.08
CA ALA A 99 -22.29 17.54 11.25
C ALA A 99 -22.14 16.76 12.58
N HIS A 100 -22.85 15.63 12.72
CA HIS A 100 -22.78 14.79 13.92
C HIS A 100 -21.49 13.95 13.97
N ALA A 101 -21.14 13.30 12.86
CA ALA A 101 -19.95 12.46 12.77
C ALA A 101 -18.67 13.24 13.08
N LEU A 102 -18.63 14.52 12.73
CA LEU A 102 -17.50 15.41 12.95
C LEU A 102 -17.36 15.91 14.38
N VAL A 103 -18.44 15.95 15.16
CA VAL A 103 -18.35 16.24 16.61
C VAL A 103 -17.57 15.14 17.33
N GLN A 104 -17.65 13.90 16.84
CA GLN A 104 -16.91 12.76 17.38
C GLN A 104 -15.47 12.67 16.86
N ARG A 105 -15.03 13.62 16.03
CA ARG A 105 -13.66 13.67 15.53
C ARG A 105 -12.70 13.88 16.71
N PRO A 106 -11.60 13.11 16.80
CA PRO A 106 -10.56 13.37 17.79
C PRO A 106 -10.06 14.81 17.67
N HIS A 107 -10.07 15.57 18.75
CA HIS A 107 -9.43 16.88 18.76
C HIS A 107 -7.93 16.72 18.51
N HIS A 108 -7.34 17.72 17.83
CA HIS A 108 -5.89 17.77 17.63
C HIS A 108 -5.19 17.74 18.99
N ASP A 109 -4.44 16.68 19.22
CA ASP A 109 -3.56 16.56 20.37
C ASP A 109 -2.13 16.42 19.86
N ALA A 110 -1.33 17.47 20.01
CA ALA A 110 0.09 17.46 19.65
C ALA A 110 0.89 16.42 20.46
N ALA A 111 0.39 15.99 21.62
CA ALA A 111 0.95 14.93 22.44
C ALA A 111 0.49 13.53 22.01
N ALA A 112 -0.40 13.42 21.01
CA ALA A 112 -0.88 12.13 20.54
C ALA A 112 0.28 11.23 20.11
N PRO A 113 0.22 9.92 20.44
CA PRO A 113 1.31 9.02 20.11
C PRO A 113 1.44 8.88 18.59
N ARG A 114 2.68 9.08 18.12
CA ARG A 114 3.07 8.87 16.72
C ARG A 114 2.87 7.43 16.26
N VAL A 115 2.91 6.47 17.18
CA VAL A 115 2.59 5.06 16.94
C VAL A 115 1.30 4.71 17.67
N ARG A 116 0.24 4.35 16.94
CA ARG A 116 -1.06 3.95 17.53
C ARG A 116 -1.34 2.47 17.34
N ALA A 117 -1.97 1.85 18.31
CA ALA A 117 -2.57 0.53 18.15
C ALA A 117 -4.03 0.69 17.72
N VAL A 118 -4.36 0.20 16.52
CA VAL A 118 -5.71 0.29 15.93
C VAL A 118 -6.26 -1.11 15.63
N THR A 119 -7.59 -1.21 15.52
CA THR A 119 -8.28 -2.40 15.00
C THR A 119 -8.99 -2.10 13.68
N GLY A 120 -9.14 -3.12 12.83
CA GLY A 120 -9.80 -3.05 11.53
C GLY A 120 -11.08 -3.89 11.45
N LEU A 121 -11.66 -3.98 10.25
CA LEU A 121 -12.82 -4.83 9.97
C LEU A 121 -12.48 -6.09 9.16
N ARG A 122 -11.36 -6.09 8.42
CA ARG A 122 -10.92 -7.17 7.55
C ARG A 122 -9.41 -7.23 7.39
N ALA A 123 -8.81 -8.39 7.19
CA ALA A 123 -7.35 -8.51 7.00
C ALA A 123 -6.92 -8.47 5.53
N LEU A 124 -7.60 -9.25 4.70
CA LEU A 124 -7.32 -9.46 3.29
C LEU A 124 -8.20 -8.55 2.44
N VAL A 125 -7.57 -7.63 1.72
CA VAL A 125 -8.23 -6.68 0.82
C VAL A 125 -7.93 -7.08 -0.62
N PRO A 126 -8.93 -7.37 -1.48
CA PRO A 126 -8.69 -7.68 -2.88
C PRO A 126 -7.90 -6.56 -3.55
N ASP A 127 -6.94 -6.91 -4.39
CA ASP A 127 -6.30 -5.92 -5.26
C ASP A 127 -7.23 -5.51 -6.42
N ARG A 128 -6.78 -4.55 -7.23
CA ARG A 128 -7.60 -3.98 -8.30
C ARG A 128 -8.02 -5.00 -9.35
N SER A 129 -7.20 -6.02 -9.62
CA SER A 129 -7.58 -7.09 -10.56
C SER A 129 -8.46 -8.17 -9.92
N GLY A 130 -8.57 -8.17 -8.59
CA GLY A 130 -9.22 -9.22 -7.81
C GLY A 130 -8.45 -10.54 -7.80
N GLU A 131 -7.23 -10.57 -8.35
CA GLU A 131 -6.44 -11.80 -8.49
C GLU A 131 -5.60 -12.10 -7.25
N ALA A 132 -5.36 -11.11 -6.39
CA ALA A 132 -4.61 -11.25 -5.16
C ALA A 132 -5.28 -10.52 -4.00
N TYR A 133 -4.83 -10.80 -2.79
CA TYR A 133 -5.14 -10.02 -1.61
C TYR A 133 -3.93 -9.19 -1.20
N ALA A 134 -4.13 -7.91 -0.91
CA ALA A 134 -3.19 -7.10 -0.14
C ALA A 134 -3.40 -7.35 1.35
N LEU A 135 -2.29 -7.45 2.09
CA LEU A 135 -2.26 -7.57 3.54
C LEU A 135 -1.30 -6.51 4.10
N SER A 136 -1.83 -5.61 4.93
CA SER A 136 -1.08 -4.46 5.45
C SER A 136 -1.12 -4.41 6.99
N PRO A 137 -0.09 -4.91 7.69
CA PRO A 137 0.03 -4.84 9.15
C PRO A 137 0.07 -3.42 9.72
N TYR A 138 0.42 -2.45 8.88
CA TYR A 138 0.65 -1.08 9.26
C TYR A 138 0.06 -0.10 8.25
N ARG A 139 -0.34 1.08 8.72
CA ARG A 139 -0.61 2.27 7.90
C ARG A 139 0.34 3.40 8.33
N GLY A 140 0.92 4.10 7.36
CA GLY A 140 2.03 5.01 7.63
C GLY A 140 3.35 4.26 7.83
N CYS A 141 4.45 4.86 7.37
CA CYS A 141 5.72 4.16 7.22
C CYS A 141 6.88 4.93 7.83
N GLY A 142 7.49 4.41 8.88
CA GLY A 142 8.67 4.96 9.55
C GLY A 142 9.96 4.93 8.73
N ILE A 143 9.97 4.34 7.53
CA ILE A 143 11.07 4.52 6.56
C ILE A 143 11.05 5.96 6.04
N GLY A 144 9.87 6.46 5.67
CA GLY A 144 9.67 7.84 5.22
C GLY A 144 10.32 8.17 3.87
N CYS A 145 10.22 7.26 2.89
CA CYS A 145 10.66 7.56 1.51
C CYS A 145 9.92 8.80 0.99
N ARG A 146 10.67 9.76 0.45
CA ARG A 146 10.16 11.10 0.16
C ARG A 146 9.30 11.17 -1.10
N PHE A 147 9.55 10.29 -2.06
CA PHE A 147 8.76 10.13 -3.29
C PHE A 147 7.55 9.18 -3.11
N CYS A 148 7.28 8.71 -1.90
CA CYS A 148 6.31 7.63 -1.70
C CYS A 148 4.88 8.13 -1.91
N TYR A 149 4.19 7.61 -2.92
CA TYR A 149 2.78 7.92 -3.21
C TYR A 149 1.83 7.70 -2.02
N ALA A 150 2.19 6.81 -1.08
CA ALA A 150 1.39 6.60 0.13
C ALA A 150 1.25 7.89 0.96
N GLN A 151 2.12 8.88 0.76
CA GLN A 151 1.97 10.23 1.31
C GLN A 151 0.64 10.86 0.89
N SER A 152 0.40 11.05 -0.41
CA SER A 152 -0.80 11.76 -0.88
C SER A 152 -2.11 11.06 -0.53
N GLN A 153 -2.06 9.77 -0.22
CA GLN A 153 -3.21 8.94 0.12
C GLN A 153 -3.49 8.88 1.64
N THR A 154 -2.44 8.64 2.44
CA THR A 154 -2.60 8.42 3.88
C THR A 154 -2.42 9.69 4.72
N GLN A 155 -1.63 10.64 4.22
CA GLN A 155 -1.28 11.87 4.93
C GLN A 155 -2.46 12.84 5.07
N PRO A 156 -3.33 13.06 4.06
CA PRO A 156 -4.50 13.93 4.22
C PRO A 156 -5.44 13.43 5.31
N TRP A 157 -5.71 12.11 5.32
CA TRP A 157 -6.52 11.48 6.35
C TRP A 157 -5.89 11.58 7.74
N ARG A 158 -4.57 11.39 7.84
CA ARG A 158 -3.86 11.55 9.12
C ARG A 158 -3.90 12.99 9.64
N ARG A 159 -3.60 13.97 8.77
CA ARG A 159 -3.68 15.40 9.10
C ARG A 159 -5.10 15.81 9.44
N TRP A 160 -6.07 15.29 8.72
CA TRP A 160 -7.45 15.58 9.04
C TRP A 160 -7.83 14.95 10.39
N LEU A 161 -7.43 13.73 10.71
CA LEU A 161 -7.75 13.14 12.02
C LEU A 161 -6.95 13.69 13.21
N GLN A 162 -5.77 14.30 12.99
CA GLN A 162 -4.85 14.71 14.07
C GLN A 162 -4.17 16.06 13.89
N GLY A 163 -4.61 16.87 12.92
CA GLY A 163 -4.02 18.13 12.43
C GLY A 163 -2.61 18.03 11.82
N ASP A 164 -2.05 19.18 11.46
CA ASP A 164 -0.94 19.29 10.50
C ASP A 164 0.44 18.91 11.05
N ALA A 165 0.56 18.66 12.36
CA ALA A 165 1.83 18.45 13.07
C ALA A 165 2.46 17.05 12.88
N VAL A 166 2.02 16.25 11.91
CA VAL A 166 2.44 14.86 11.74
C VAL A 166 3.18 14.64 10.41
N PRO A 167 4.48 14.97 10.28
CA PRO A 167 5.22 14.79 9.02
C PRO A 167 5.22 13.34 8.50
N TRP A 168 5.29 13.15 7.18
CA TRP A 168 5.50 11.83 6.62
C TRP A 168 6.77 11.18 7.18
N GLY A 169 6.71 9.87 7.38
CA GLY A 169 7.82 9.14 7.99
C GLY A 169 7.88 9.21 9.51
N SER A 170 6.97 9.93 10.16
CA SER A 170 7.03 10.15 11.60
C SER A 170 5.88 9.50 12.37
N TRP A 171 5.04 8.70 11.71
CA TRP A 171 3.86 8.10 12.33
C TRP A 171 3.56 6.70 11.76
N VAL A 172 2.91 5.86 12.57
CA VAL A 172 2.44 4.52 12.21
C VAL A 172 1.16 4.20 12.96
N ASP A 173 0.15 3.66 12.27
CA ASP A 173 -0.95 2.93 12.88
C ASP A 173 -0.70 1.43 12.70
N ALA A 174 -0.63 0.71 13.82
CA ALA A 174 -0.37 -0.72 13.87
C ALA A 174 -1.68 -1.49 14.10
N ARG A 175 -2.05 -2.34 13.13
CA ARG A 175 -3.29 -3.13 13.16
C ARG A 175 -3.10 -4.36 14.06
N GLN A 176 -3.32 -4.20 15.36
CA GLN A 176 -2.97 -5.23 16.36
C GLN A 176 -3.84 -6.49 16.31
N ASP A 177 -5.07 -6.34 15.85
CA ASP A 177 -6.05 -7.41 15.63
C ASP A 177 -5.84 -8.16 14.31
N LEU A 178 -4.98 -7.66 13.42
CA LEU A 178 -4.83 -8.19 12.07
C LEU A 178 -4.50 -9.69 12.02
N PRO A 179 -3.61 -10.26 12.87
CA PRO A 179 -3.37 -11.70 12.85
C PRO A 179 -4.64 -12.52 13.17
N ALA A 180 -5.49 -12.05 14.09
CA ALA A 180 -6.72 -12.75 14.44
C ALA A 180 -7.74 -12.68 13.28
N LEU A 181 -7.94 -11.50 12.70
CA LEU A 181 -8.79 -11.33 11.50
C LEU A 181 -8.29 -12.20 10.33
N LEU A 182 -6.97 -12.24 10.13
CA LEU A 182 -6.35 -13.05 9.10
C LEU A 182 -6.60 -14.54 9.33
N HIS A 183 -6.42 -15.03 10.56
CA HIS A 183 -6.70 -16.42 10.90
C HIS A 183 -8.12 -16.85 10.50
N ASP A 184 -9.12 -16.03 10.82
CA ASP A 184 -10.52 -16.31 10.48
C ASP A 184 -10.78 -16.24 8.97
N GLU A 185 -10.21 -15.24 8.30
CA GLU A 185 -10.39 -15.05 6.86
C GLU A 185 -9.73 -16.13 6.01
N LEU A 186 -8.55 -16.62 6.40
CA LEU A 186 -7.85 -17.71 5.71
C LEU A 186 -8.65 -19.03 5.68
N ARG A 187 -9.64 -19.18 6.59
CA ARG A 187 -10.52 -20.35 6.64
C ARG A 187 -11.81 -20.19 5.82
N ARG A 188 -12.18 -18.95 5.50
CA ARG A 188 -13.48 -18.62 4.91
C ARG A 188 -13.38 -18.10 3.48
N LEU A 189 -12.26 -17.47 3.13
CA LEU A 189 -12.02 -16.90 1.80
C LEU A 189 -11.32 -17.90 0.88
N PRO A 190 -11.56 -17.82 -0.43
CA PRO A 190 -10.85 -18.66 -1.39
C PRO A 190 -9.35 -18.31 -1.42
N PRO A 191 -8.44 -19.30 -1.42
CA PRO A 191 -7.01 -19.05 -1.54
C PRO A 191 -6.67 -18.28 -2.82
N ARG A 192 -5.97 -17.15 -2.64
CA ARG A 192 -5.37 -16.33 -3.70
C ARG A 192 -4.00 -15.85 -3.20
N PRO A 193 -3.08 -15.44 -4.09
CA PRO A 193 -1.82 -14.86 -3.66
C PRO A 193 -2.00 -13.71 -2.66
N ILE A 194 -1.23 -13.71 -1.57
CA ILE A 194 -1.18 -12.65 -0.57
C ILE A 194 0.04 -11.76 -0.83
N LYS A 195 -0.18 -10.45 -0.90
CA LYS A 195 0.84 -9.43 -1.12
C LYS A 195 1.06 -8.62 0.15
N LEU A 196 2.20 -8.80 0.79
CA LEU A 196 2.74 -7.87 1.78
C LEU A 196 3.64 -6.86 1.07
N CYS A 197 3.02 -5.85 0.47
CA CYS A 197 3.70 -4.86 -0.35
C CYS A 197 3.65 -3.48 0.33
N PRO A 198 4.67 -2.61 0.15
CA PRO A 198 4.68 -1.23 0.61
C PRO A 198 3.72 -0.36 -0.19
N ILE A 199 2.45 -0.77 -0.25
CA ILE A 199 1.36 -0.01 -0.86
C ILE A 199 0.97 1.13 0.09
N VAL A 200 0.84 0.82 1.38
CA VAL A 200 0.48 1.80 2.42
C VAL A 200 1.54 1.92 3.52
N SER A 201 2.35 0.88 3.67
CA SER A 201 3.49 0.82 4.58
C SER A 201 4.37 -0.37 4.27
N ASP A 202 5.67 -0.26 4.54
CA ASP A 202 6.58 -1.41 4.51
C ASP A 202 6.25 -2.37 5.68
N PRO A 203 6.11 -3.69 5.43
CA PRO A 203 5.78 -4.66 6.48
C PRO A 203 6.93 -4.87 7.48
N TYR A 204 8.16 -4.58 7.09
CA TYR A 204 9.36 -4.72 7.91
C TYR A 204 9.97 -3.39 8.34
N GLN A 205 9.18 -2.30 8.30
CA GLN A 205 9.58 -0.99 8.80
C GLN A 205 10.09 -1.02 10.26
N PRO A 206 10.82 -0.01 10.76
CA PRO A 206 11.54 -0.10 12.03
C PRO A 206 10.73 -0.60 13.24
N ILE A 207 9.44 -0.25 13.32
CA ILE A 207 8.58 -0.68 14.44
C ILE A 207 8.30 -2.19 14.48
N GLU A 208 8.46 -2.90 13.35
CA GLU A 208 8.26 -4.36 13.26
C GLU A 208 9.22 -5.14 14.15
N ARG A 209 10.44 -4.63 14.39
CA ARG A 209 11.40 -5.27 15.31
C ARG A 209 10.83 -5.44 16.72
N ARG A 210 9.92 -4.54 17.14
CA ARG A 210 9.24 -4.56 18.43
C ARG A 210 7.88 -5.25 18.37
N LEU A 211 7.06 -4.93 17.37
CA LEU A 211 5.65 -5.36 17.33
C LEU A 211 5.44 -6.75 16.71
N ARG A 212 6.36 -7.20 15.85
CA ARG A 212 6.33 -8.52 15.20
C ARG A 212 4.95 -8.86 14.61
N LEU A 213 4.25 -7.87 14.03
CA LEU A 213 2.91 -8.06 13.49
C LEU A 213 2.96 -8.76 12.13
N THR A 214 3.90 -8.36 11.28
CA THR A 214 4.16 -9.05 10.02
C THR A 214 4.53 -10.50 10.27
N ARG A 215 5.46 -10.75 11.21
CA ARG A 215 5.82 -12.11 11.61
C ARG A 215 4.60 -12.95 11.99
N ARG A 216 3.76 -12.44 12.90
CA ARG A 216 2.54 -13.13 13.34
C ARG A 216 1.56 -13.38 12.19
N CYS A 217 1.44 -12.45 11.25
CA CYS A 217 0.62 -12.68 10.06
C CYS A 217 1.18 -13.82 9.19
N VAL A 218 2.49 -13.87 9.00
CA VAL A 218 3.15 -14.95 8.24
C VAL A 218 3.01 -16.29 8.96
N GLU A 219 3.05 -16.32 10.29
CA GLU A 219 2.73 -17.52 11.09
C GLU A 219 1.29 -18.00 10.84
N MET A 220 0.31 -17.10 10.79
CA MET A 220 -1.08 -17.47 10.45
C MET A 220 -1.21 -18.01 9.02
N ILE A 221 -0.47 -17.45 8.06
CA ILE A 221 -0.44 -17.94 6.67
C ILE A 221 0.18 -19.34 6.60
N ARG A 222 1.26 -19.60 7.33
CA ARG A 222 1.91 -20.91 7.43
C ARG A 222 0.95 -21.96 7.98
N ASP A 223 0.20 -21.60 9.02
CA ASP A 223 -0.70 -22.50 9.74
C ASP A 223 -2.11 -22.57 9.11
N ALA A 224 -2.31 -21.96 7.95
CA ALA A 224 -3.57 -21.96 7.23
C ALA A 224 -3.96 -23.38 6.76
N PRO A 225 -5.26 -23.70 6.72
CA PRO A 225 -5.71 -25.04 6.31
C PRO A 225 -5.46 -25.34 4.82
N MET A 226 -5.34 -24.30 4.00
CA MET A 226 -5.03 -24.38 2.57
C MET A 226 -3.75 -23.58 2.30
N PRO A 227 -2.95 -23.94 1.29
CA PRO A 227 -1.75 -23.17 0.95
C PRO A 227 -2.12 -21.80 0.35
N TRP A 228 -1.44 -20.75 0.80
CA TRP A 228 -1.57 -19.39 0.28
C TRP A 228 -0.23 -18.93 -0.31
N PRO A 229 -0.10 -18.84 -1.64
CA PRO A 229 1.08 -18.23 -2.25
C PRO A 229 1.26 -16.82 -1.69
N THR A 230 2.47 -16.47 -1.29
CA THR A 230 2.69 -15.21 -0.57
C THR A 230 3.93 -14.52 -1.08
N LEU A 231 3.82 -13.22 -1.36
CA LEU A 231 4.97 -12.38 -1.64
C LEU A 231 5.11 -11.29 -0.58
N VAL A 232 6.35 -10.89 -0.34
CA VAL A 232 6.68 -9.67 0.39
C VAL A 232 7.62 -8.81 -0.43
N LEU A 233 7.32 -7.52 -0.51
CA LEU A 233 8.24 -6.51 -1.00
C LEU A 233 8.66 -5.65 0.19
N THR A 234 9.95 -5.40 0.37
CA THR A 234 10.45 -4.56 1.46
C THR A 234 11.65 -3.72 1.06
N ARG A 235 11.86 -2.64 1.80
CA ARG A 235 13.06 -1.79 1.80
C ARG A 235 13.87 -1.96 3.08
N SER A 236 13.49 -2.90 3.95
CA SER A 236 14.07 -3.10 5.27
C SER A 236 14.81 -4.43 5.36
N HIS A 237 16.01 -4.37 5.91
CA HIS A 237 16.84 -5.54 6.21
C HIS A 237 16.26 -6.41 7.33
N ALA A 238 15.26 -5.93 8.09
CA ALA A 238 14.66 -6.66 9.20
C ALA A 238 13.95 -7.97 8.77
N ILE A 239 13.63 -8.13 7.49
CA ILE A 239 13.07 -9.36 6.94
C ILE A 239 13.95 -10.60 7.18
N LEU A 240 15.27 -10.42 7.29
CA LEU A 240 16.19 -11.54 7.50
C LEU A 240 15.98 -12.26 8.84
N ASP A 241 15.41 -11.58 9.84
CA ASP A 241 15.05 -12.21 11.13
C ASP A 241 13.97 -13.30 10.94
N ASP A 242 13.16 -13.19 9.89
CA ASP A 242 12.04 -14.09 9.61
C ASP A 242 12.29 -14.96 8.38
N LEU A 243 13.51 -15.01 7.84
CA LEU A 243 13.78 -15.72 6.57
C LEU A 243 13.43 -17.21 6.63
N ALA A 244 13.71 -17.87 7.77
CA ALA A 244 13.35 -19.27 7.98
C ALA A 244 11.82 -19.47 8.02
N LEU A 245 11.08 -18.50 8.55
CA LEU A 245 9.61 -18.54 8.56
C LEU A 245 9.08 -18.40 7.13
N TRP A 246 9.61 -17.48 6.34
CA TRP A 246 9.27 -17.35 4.92
C TRP A 246 9.58 -18.62 4.12
N ALA A 247 10.74 -19.24 4.36
CA ALA A 247 11.13 -20.50 3.72
C ALA A 247 10.21 -21.68 4.06
N SER A 248 9.45 -21.60 5.16
CA SER A 248 8.47 -22.63 5.54
C SER A 248 7.14 -22.54 4.78
N LEU A 249 6.91 -21.46 4.01
CA LEU A 249 5.70 -21.32 3.21
C LEU A 249 5.77 -22.10 1.88
N PRO A 250 4.66 -22.66 1.40
CA PRO A 250 4.66 -23.53 0.22
C PRO A 250 4.97 -22.81 -1.11
N ALA A 251 4.82 -21.48 -1.18
CA ALA A 251 5.11 -20.68 -2.38
C ALA A 251 5.41 -19.22 -2.01
N ALA A 252 6.53 -19.00 -1.30
CA ALA A 252 6.97 -17.68 -0.87
C ALA A 252 7.91 -16.98 -1.87
N TRP A 253 7.68 -15.69 -2.07
CA TRP A 253 8.55 -14.80 -2.84
C TRP A 253 9.05 -13.64 -1.99
N ILE A 254 10.37 -13.42 -1.98
CA ILE A 254 11.02 -12.31 -1.28
C ILE A 254 11.44 -11.26 -2.28
N GLY A 255 11.00 -10.02 -2.08
CA GLY A 255 11.31 -8.91 -2.95
C GLY A 255 11.90 -7.73 -2.23
N VAL A 256 12.77 -7.02 -2.94
CA VAL A 256 13.26 -5.71 -2.51
C VAL A 256 12.89 -4.63 -3.50
N SER A 257 12.58 -3.43 -3.00
CA SER A 257 12.52 -2.27 -3.88
C SER A 257 13.91 -1.66 -4.01
N LEU A 258 14.41 -1.51 -5.24
CA LEU A 258 15.77 -1.02 -5.49
C LEU A 258 15.75 0.04 -6.62
N PRO A 259 15.40 1.30 -6.31
CA PRO A 259 15.26 2.38 -7.31
C PRO A 259 16.56 2.78 -8.02
N THR A 260 17.72 2.54 -7.39
CA THR A 260 19.05 2.87 -7.89
C THR A 260 20.09 1.91 -7.30
N HIS A 261 21.24 1.81 -7.96
CA HIS A 261 22.42 1.11 -7.42
C HIS A 261 23.32 2.03 -6.57
N ASP A 262 23.11 3.35 -6.62
CA ASP A 262 23.89 4.34 -5.89
C ASP A 262 23.33 4.54 -4.48
N ASP A 263 24.13 4.22 -3.46
CA ASP A 263 23.69 4.28 -2.07
C ASP A 263 23.55 5.72 -1.53
N GLY A 264 24.29 6.68 -2.10
CA GLY A 264 24.17 8.09 -1.80
C GLY A 264 22.86 8.66 -2.31
N VAL A 265 22.51 8.37 -3.57
CA VAL A 265 21.19 8.70 -4.15
C VAL A 265 20.08 8.03 -3.33
N ARG A 266 20.22 6.74 -3.01
CA ARG A 266 19.27 6.03 -2.16
C ARG A 266 19.08 6.73 -0.82
N ALA A 267 20.17 7.08 -0.11
CA ALA A 267 20.10 7.70 1.21
C ALA A 267 19.41 9.07 1.19
N HIS A 268 19.56 9.82 0.09
CA HIS A 268 18.90 11.12 -0.11
C HIS A 268 17.37 10.99 -0.16
N PHE A 269 16.85 9.99 -0.88
CA PHE A 269 15.40 9.82 -1.05
C PHE A 269 14.75 8.88 -0.02
N GLU A 270 15.51 7.93 0.52
CA GLU A 270 15.05 6.84 1.40
C GLU A 270 15.89 6.77 2.69
N PRO A 271 15.83 7.81 3.55
CA PRO A 271 16.84 8.06 4.59
C PRO A 271 16.94 6.98 5.69
N ARG A 272 15.88 6.19 5.90
CA ARG A 272 15.84 5.12 6.92
C ARG A 272 15.60 3.73 6.32
N ALA A 273 15.71 3.59 5.01
CA ALA A 273 15.66 2.29 4.36
C ALA A 273 17.00 1.57 4.51
N ALA A 274 17.02 0.27 4.23
CA ALA A 274 18.26 -0.49 4.09
C ALA A 274 19.10 0.07 2.93
N SER A 275 20.42 -0.05 3.07
CA SER A 275 21.38 0.27 2.00
C SER A 275 21.21 -0.63 0.78
N VAL A 276 21.74 -0.20 -0.35
CA VAL A 276 21.78 -0.99 -1.59
C VAL A 276 22.42 -2.36 -1.33
N SER A 277 23.58 -2.40 -0.66
CA SER A 277 24.25 -3.66 -0.32
C SER A 277 23.41 -4.57 0.57
N GLN A 278 22.74 -4.02 1.60
CA GLN A 278 21.84 -4.77 2.45
C GLN A 278 20.62 -5.33 1.69
N ARG A 279 20.08 -4.60 0.70
CA ARG A 279 18.98 -5.10 -0.14
C ARG A 279 19.44 -6.24 -1.04
N LEU A 280 20.65 -6.15 -1.59
CA LEU A 280 21.25 -7.23 -2.37
C LEU A 280 21.53 -8.46 -1.49
N GLU A 281 21.98 -8.27 -0.24
CA GLU A 281 22.15 -9.36 0.74
C GLU A 281 20.82 -10.08 1.03
N ILE A 282 19.70 -9.35 1.18
CA ILE A 282 18.37 -9.95 1.36
C ILE A 282 18.07 -10.93 0.24
N LEU A 283 18.31 -10.53 -1.01
CA LEU A 283 18.07 -11.37 -2.17
C LEU A 283 19.00 -12.59 -2.19
N GLU A 284 20.31 -12.39 -1.94
CA GLU A 284 21.29 -13.48 -1.88
C GLU A 284 20.92 -14.53 -0.81
N ARG A 285 20.59 -14.07 0.39
CA ARG A 285 20.23 -14.97 1.50
C ARG A 285 18.90 -15.67 1.27
N ALA A 286 17.91 -14.98 0.70
CA ALA A 286 16.65 -15.60 0.32
C ALA A 286 16.86 -16.72 -0.70
N ARG A 287 17.67 -16.50 -1.74
CA ARG A 287 18.01 -17.54 -2.71
C ARG A 287 18.76 -18.71 -2.08
N ALA A 288 19.71 -18.43 -1.18
CA ALA A 288 20.43 -19.47 -0.45
C ALA A 288 19.49 -20.32 0.44
N ALA A 289 18.38 -19.74 0.89
CA ALA A 289 17.31 -20.44 1.62
C ALA A 289 16.28 -21.14 0.71
N GLY A 290 16.50 -21.18 -0.62
CA GLY A 290 15.61 -21.82 -1.59
C GLY A 290 14.37 -21.00 -1.96
N LEU A 291 14.29 -19.73 -1.54
CA LEU A 291 13.16 -18.85 -1.84
C LEU A 291 13.28 -18.23 -3.23
N ARG A 292 12.14 -18.01 -3.86
CA ARG A 292 12.04 -17.18 -5.07
C ARG A 292 12.22 -15.72 -4.71
N THR A 293 12.82 -14.98 -5.62
CA THR A 293 13.28 -13.61 -5.41
C THR A 293 12.86 -12.68 -6.52
N PHE A 294 12.53 -11.44 -6.18
CA PHE A 294 12.21 -10.42 -7.17
C PHE A 294 12.74 -9.04 -6.77
N ALA A 295 12.79 -8.13 -7.73
CA ALA A 295 13.00 -6.72 -7.42
C ALA A 295 11.94 -5.84 -8.09
N VAL A 296 11.62 -4.74 -7.43
CA VAL A 296 10.81 -3.67 -8.01
C VAL A 296 11.65 -2.40 -8.09
N VAL A 297 11.89 -1.95 -9.31
CA VAL A 297 12.56 -0.68 -9.59
C VAL A 297 11.49 0.35 -9.90
N GLN A 298 11.07 1.09 -8.87
CA GLN A 298 10.09 2.16 -8.96
C GLN A 298 10.21 3.10 -7.73
N PRO A 299 10.42 4.42 -7.95
CA PRO A 299 10.71 5.07 -9.24
C PRO A 299 12.09 4.65 -9.78
N LEU A 300 12.44 5.15 -10.97
CA LEU A 300 13.84 5.15 -11.41
C LEU A 300 14.53 6.34 -10.76
N LEU A 301 15.67 6.13 -10.11
CA LEU A 301 16.50 7.21 -9.55
C LEU A 301 17.85 7.28 -10.29
N PRO A 302 18.57 8.42 -10.20
CA PRO A 302 19.89 8.57 -10.81
C PRO A 302 20.87 7.45 -10.45
N GLY A 303 21.77 7.15 -11.40
CA GLY A 303 22.74 6.05 -11.32
C GLY A 303 22.70 5.16 -12.55
N ASP A 304 23.84 4.55 -12.91
CA ASP A 304 24.05 3.59 -14.01
C ASP A 304 23.05 2.41 -14.04
N VAL A 305 22.44 2.22 -15.21
CA VAL A 305 21.46 1.16 -15.49
C VAL A 305 22.10 -0.20 -15.71
N GLU A 306 23.28 -0.28 -16.33
CA GLU A 306 23.96 -1.55 -16.56
C GLU A 306 24.44 -2.15 -15.24
N VAL A 307 24.96 -1.32 -14.34
CA VAL A 307 25.36 -1.75 -12.99
C VAL A 307 24.14 -2.24 -12.20
N LEU A 308 23.02 -1.52 -12.25
CA LEU A 308 21.78 -1.93 -11.60
C LEU A 308 21.25 -3.25 -12.19
N ALA A 309 21.20 -3.36 -13.51
CA ALA A 309 20.74 -4.56 -14.21
C ALA A 309 21.61 -5.78 -13.87
N GLU A 310 22.93 -5.60 -13.84
CA GLU A 310 23.88 -6.65 -13.47
C GLU A 310 23.71 -7.09 -12.01
N ALA A 311 23.54 -6.14 -11.09
CA ALA A 311 23.32 -6.43 -9.68
C ALA A 311 22.04 -7.24 -9.45
N LEU A 312 20.95 -6.89 -10.15
CA LEU A 312 19.67 -7.59 -10.06
C LEU A 312 19.69 -8.96 -10.74
N ALA A 313 20.27 -9.06 -11.94
CA ALA A 313 20.24 -10.30 -12.73
C ALA A 313 20.86 -11.51 -12.01
N ARG A 314 21.85 -11.28 -11.15
CA ARG A 314 22.46 -12.36 -10.34
C ARG A 314 21.58 -12.85 -9.19
N ARG A 315 20.56 -12.08 -8.81
CA ARG A 315 19.91 -12.17 -7.49
C ARG A 315 18.39 -12.21 -7.54
N THR A 316 17.79 -12.11 -8.71
CA THR A 316 16.34 -12.12 -8.85
C THR A 316 15.90 -13.13 -9.90
N ASP A 317 14.72 -13.70 -9.67
CA ASP A 317 14.04 -14.54 -10.66
C ASP A 317 13.14 -13.71 -11.59
N ALA A 318 12.74 -12.52 -11.15
CA ALA A 318 11.99 -11.57 -11.96
C ALA A 318 12.26 -10.11 -11.52
N VAL A 319 12.02 -9.14 -12.42
CA VAL A 319 12.05 -7.70 -12.10
C VAL A 319 10.84 -6.96 -12.67
N ALA A 320 10.20 -6.12 -11.84
CA ALA A 320 9.24 -5.12 -12.29
C ALA A 320 9.92 -3.76 -12.37
N VAL A 321 9.64 -3.05 -13.46
CA VAL A 321 10.17 -1.71 -13.72
C VAL A 321 8.99 -0.78 -13.94
N GLY A 322 8.80 0.16 -13.03
CA GLY A 322 7.74 1.17 -13.05
C GLY A 322 8.30 2.58 -12.92
N THR A 323 7.54 3.58 -13.35
CA THR A 323 7.94 4.99 -13.32
C THR A 323 7.47 5.69 -12.04
N LEU A 324 8.03 6.87 -11.77
CA LEU A 324 7.52 7.77 -10.74
C LEU A 324 6.03 8.08 -10.97
N ASP A 325 5.24 8.00 -9.90
CA ASP A 325 3.81 8.29 -9.86
C ASP A 325 3.57 9.41 -8.85
N GLY A 326 3.64 10.65 -9.33
CA GLY A 326 3.67 11.85 -8.49
C GLY A 326 5.03 12.09 -7.81
N GLU A 327 5.35 13.36 -7.59
CA GLU A 327 6.59 13.76 -6.91
C GLU A 327 6.42 13.88 -5.39
N GLU A 328 5.18 14.07 -4.92
CA GLU A 328 4.87 14.31 -3.51
C GLU A 328 5.79 15.37 -2.89
N ASP A 329 6.31 15.15 -1.68
CA ASP A 329 7.26 16.05 -1.04
C ASP A 329 8.70 15.91 -1.60
N ALA A 330 8.93 15.11 -2.65
CA ALA A 330 10.27 14.88 -3.21
C ALA A 330 10.71 15.87 -4.28
N GLY A 331 9.84 16.76 -4.76
CA GLY A 331 10.18 17.75 -5.80
C GLY A 331 11.51 18.49 -5.54
N PRO A 332 11.69 19.13 -4.35
CA PRO A 332 12.95 19.78 -4.00
C PRO A 332 14.16 18.84 -3.90
N LEU A 333 13.94 17.55 -3.62
CA LEU A 333 15.01 16.56 -3.51
C LEU A 333 15.56 16.17 -4.89
N PHE A 334 14.70 16.10 -5.91
CA PHE A 334 15.16 15.91 -7.29
C PHE A 334 16.03 17.07 -7.77
N ASP A 335 15.66 18.31 -7.43
CA ASP A 335 16.45 19.49 -7.78
C ASP A 335 17.83 19.47 -7.12
N SER A 336 17.91 19.09 -5.83
CA SER A 336 19.16 19.03 -5.06
C SER A 336 20.06 17.82 -5.36
N ALA A 337 19.52 16.76 -5.96
CA ALA A 337 20.29 15.57 -6.35
C ALA A 337 21.15 15.79 -7.61
N GLY A 338 21.08 16.99 -8.22
CA GLY A 338 21.80 17.32 -9.45
C GLY A 338 21.16 16.73 -10.72
N ASP A 339 19.94 16.19 -10.62
CA ASP A 339 19.30 15.44 -11.70
C ASP A 339 17.79 15.72 -11.72
N ALA A 340 17.44 17.00 -11.83
CA ALA A 340 16.05 17.47 -11.88
C ALA A 340 15.26 16.83 -13.03
N GLU A 341 15.93 16.38 -14.09
CA GLU A 341 15.30 15.65 -15.18
C GLU A 341 14.69 14.31 -14.74
N ALA A 342 15.22 13.71 -13.67
CA ALA A 342 14.74 12.42 -13.16
C ALA A 342 13.28 12.45 -12.70
N ARG A 343 12.72 13.62 -12.39
CA ARG A 343 11.28 13.75 -12.08
C ARG A 343 10.39 13.72 -13.33
N THR A 344 10.95 13.97 -14.50
CA THR A 344 10.18 14.08 -15.74
C THR A 344 9.71 12.71 -16.21
N ALA A 345 8.47 12.66 -16.71
CA ALA A 345 7.92 11.42 -17.27
C ALA A 345 8.73 10.93 -18.49
N ALA A 346 9.35 11.85 -19.24
CA ALA A 346 10.21 11.50 -20.38
C ALA A 346 11.48 10.75 -19.93
N TRP A 347 12.19 11.28 -18.94
CA TRP A 347 13.38 10.64 -18.38
C TRP A 347 13.03 9.29 -17.74
N GLN A 348 11.96 9.24 -16.94
CA GLN A 348 11.51 8.00 -16.28
C GLN A 348 11.22 6.89 -17.30
N ARG A 349 10.52 7.21 -18.39
CA ARG A 349 10.23 6.25 -19.47
C ARG A 349 11.50 5.80 -20.18
N ALA A 350 12.35 6.74 -20.59
CA ALA A 350 13.61 6.42 -21.26
C ALA A 350 14.50 5.53 -20.40
N ARG A 351 14.62 5.83 -19.10
CA ARG A 351 15.43 5.05 -18.16
C ARG A 351 14.83 3.67 -17.90
N ALA A 352 13.51 3.59 -17.76
CA ALA A 352 12.81 2.32 -17.61
C ALA A 352 13.03 1.41 -18.84
N ASP A 353 13.00 1.97 -20.05
CA ASP A 353 13.22 1.19 -21.29
C ASP A 353 14.66 0.71 -21.42
N GLN A 354 15.64 1.55 -21.10
CA GLN A 354 17.05 1.16 -21.02
C GLN A 354 17.25 0.00 -20.03
N LEU A 355 16.65 0.09 -18.83
CA LEU A 355 16.76 -0.95 -17.81
C LEU A 355 16.10 -2.25 -18.24
N ARG A 356 14.90 -2.19 -18.81
CA ARG A 356 14.20 -3.37 -19.33
C ARG A 356 15.04 -4.06 -20.40
N GLU A 357 15.65 -3.30 -21.31
CA GLU A 357 16.50 -3.85 -22.34
C GLU A 357 17.77 -4.50 -21.75
N ALA A 358 18.44 -3.84 -20.81
CA ALA A 358 19.59 -4.39 -20.10
C ALA A 358 19.27 -5.69 -19.33
N LEU A 359 18.08 -5.79 -18.73
CA LEU A 359 17.60 -6.99 -18.03
C LEU A 359 17.22 -8.12 -19.00
N ARG A 360 16.59 -7.80 -20.14
CA ARG A 360 16.26 -8.79 -21.18
C ARG A 360 17.49 -9.45 -21.76
N ARG A 361 18.54 -8.66 -22.07
CA ARG A 361 19.83 -9.21 -22.56
C ARG A 361 20.48 -10.17 -21.57
N ARG A 362 20.11 -10.08 -20.28
CA ARG A 362 20.59 -10.95 -19.19
C ARG A 362 19.63 -12.11 -18.87
N GLY A 363 18.57 -12.30 -19.66
CA GLY A 363 17.62 -13.40 -19.51
C GLY A 363 16.68 -13.27 -18.31
N ILE A 364 16.51 -12.08 -17.74
CA ILE A 364 15.66 -11.86 -16.57
C ILE A 364 14.20 -11.69 -16.99
N ALA A 365 13.31 -12.42 -16.31
CA ALA A 365 11.88 -12.28 -16.52
C ALA A 365 11.40 -10.89 -16.07
N LEU A 366 10.77 -10.16 -16.98
CA LEU A 366 10.12 -8.89 -16.68
C LEU A 366 8.63 -9.13 -16.49
N TRP A 367 8.00 -8.44 -15.55
CA TRP A 367 6.55 -8.44 -15.42
C TRP A 367 5.96 -7.05 -15.28
N GLN A 368 4.70 -6.94 -15.68
CA GLN A 368 3.84 -5.78 -15.47
C GLN A 368 2.58 -6.26 -14.74
N GLY A 369 2.01 -5.41 -13.89
CA GLY A 369 0.84 -5.72 -13.07
C GLY A 369 1.19 -6.22 -11.67
N GLU A 370 0.23 -6.90 -11.04
CA GLU A 370 0.17 -7.07 -9.59
C GLU A 370 1.02 -8.20 -9.01
N LEU A 371 1.36 -9.21 -9.82
CA LEU A 371 2.02 -10.43 -9.34
C LEU A 371 3.20 -10.82 -10.24
N PRO A 372 4.31 -11.29 -9.66
CA PRO A 372 5.43 -11.80 -10.44
C PRO A 372 5.05 -13.09 -11.19
N PRO A 373 5.75 -13.43 -12.28
CA PRO A 373 5.45 -14.61 -13.07
C PRO A 373 5.64 -15.87 -12.24
N GLY A 374 4.62 -16.72 -12.20
CA GLY A 374 4.68 -18.02 -11.52
C GLY A 374 4.14 -18.04 -10.08
N LEU A 375 3.77 -16.91 -9.48
CA LEU A 375 3.10 -16.92 -8.16
C LEU A 375 1.62 -17.33 -8.22
N ARG A 376 1.02 -17.32 -9.41
CA ARG A 376 -0.39 -17.70 -9.64
C ARG A 376 -0.64 -19.22 -9.67
N ARG A 377 0.39 -20.06 -9.54
CA ARG A 377 0.30 -21.51 -9.73
C ARG A 377 0.37 -22.26 -8.42
#